data_AF-A0A8T1WR54-F1
#
_entry.id   AF-A0A8T1WR54-F1
#
_cell.length_a   1.000
_cell.length_b   1.000
_cell.length_c   1.000
_cell.angle_alpha   90.00
_cell.angle_beta   90.00
_cell.angle_gamma   90.00
#
_symmetry.space_group_name_H-M   'P 1'
#
loop_
_entity.id
_entity.type
_entity.pdbx_description
1 polymer ?
#
loop_
_entity_poly.entity_id
_entity_poly.type
_entity_poly.pdbx_seq_one_letter_code
_entity_poly.pdbx_strand_id
1 'polypeptide(L)'
;MKLLLYVATVQAHSWIDCLDKDRTVVYDRGPEYIYGGDKANGMCSGYMKNFVGRGDPDVNDKMTFKILIADVGNNAAVCTSDAWDYSGWRHRLTVAPGDTFYYGYTSNGHVVKEHSAPGTLYGVYWTGTPGTELMTTSDLTTANLIDGQLHDFDDGNCGEAFTDEAHTISSGRAGDGHPCVGTVTMPVGTAPGIYNLVWFWKFYNADTNTSIPTSSGIYGGAAYTSCFQVEVTA
;
A
#
# COMPACT_ATOMS: atom_id res chain seq x y z
N MET A 1 -31.39 -16.48 -24.90
CA MET A 1 -30.14 -16.85 -24.19
C MET A 1 -29.50 -15.54 -23.73
N LYS A 2 -29.69 -15.16 -22.45
CA LYS A 2 -29.13 -13.92 -21.89
C LYS A 2 -27.67 -14.17 -21.58
N LEU A 3 -26.77 -13.54 -22.33
CA LEU A 3 -25.35 -13.49 -22.02
C LEU A 3 -25.19 -12.64 -20.77
N LEU A 4 -25.09 -13.27 -19.60
CA LEU A 4 -24.62 -12.61 -18.39
C LEU A 4 -23.14 -12.31 -18.62
N LEU A 5 -22.83 -11.06 -18.99
CA LEU A 5 -21.50 -10.52 -18.74
C LEU A 5 -21.32 -10.53 -17.22
N TYR A 6 -20.63 -11.55 -16.71
CA TYR A 6 -19.92 -11.42 -15.45
C TYR A 6 -18.84 -10.37 -15.68
N VAL A 7 -19.15 -9.13 -15.34
CA VAL A 7 -18.11 -8.15 -15.06
C VAL A 7 -17.38 -8.72 -13.86
N ALA A 8 -16.26 -9.41 -14.10
CA ALA A 8 -15.34 -9.71 -13.03
C ALA A 8 -14.92 -8.36 -12.46
N THR A 9 -15.49 -8.00 -11.33
CA THR A 9 -14.92 -6.96 -10.48
C THR A 9 -13.54 -7.48 -10.14
N VAL A 10 -12.51 -6.90 -10.78
CA VAL A 10 -11.15 -7.03 -10.28
C VAL A 10 -11.16 -6.27 -8.96
N GLN A 11 -11.60 -6.98 -7.92
CA GLN A 11 -11.58 -6.58 -6.53
C GLN A 11 -10.09 -6.44 -6.24
N ALA A 12 -9.65 -5.20 -6.26
CA ALA A 12 -8.27 -4.88 -6.00
C ALA A 12 -8.06 -4.85 -4.50
N HIS A 13 -6.86 -5.20 -4.02
CA HIS A 13 -6.64 -5.38 -2.58
C HIS A 13 -5.23 -5.01 -2.10
N SER A 14 -4.62 -3.99 -2.69
CA SER A 14 -3.31 -3.53 -2.22
C SER A 14 -3.44 -2.23 -1.43
N TRP A 15 -3.09 -2.32 -0.15
CA TRP A 15 -3.04 -1.22 0.82
C TRP A 15 -1.97 -1.52 1.88
N ILE A 16 -1.66 -0.54 2.72
CA ILE A 16 -0.75 -0.71 3.87
C ILE A 16 -1.51 -1.35 5.04
N ASP A 17 -1.11 -2.55 5.45
CA ASP A 17 -1.69 -3.26 6.61
C ASP A 17 -1.03 -2.87 7.93
N CYS A 18 0.28 -2.64 7.91
CA CYS A 18 1.10 -2.54 9.11
C CYS A 18 2.18 -1.49 8.93
N LEU A 19 2.32 -0.56 9.89
CA LEU A 19 3.48 0.34 10.00
C LEU A 19 4.23 0.04 11.30
N ASP A 20 5.54 -0.11 11.23
CA ASP A 20 6.37 -0.34 12.41
C ASP A 20 7.81 0.16 12.23
N LYS A 21 8.51 0.45 13.33
CA LYS A 21 9.94 0.76 13.31
C LYS A 21 10.80 -0.51 13.30
N ASP A 22 10.24 -1.65 13.67
CA ASP A 22 10.89 -2.95 13.57
C ASP A 22 10.44 -3.68 12.29
N ARG A 23 11.37 -3.85 11.36
CA ARG A 23 11.14 -4.61 10.11
C ARG A 23 10.68 -6.04 10.39
N THR A 24 11.10 -6.64 11.50
CA THR A 24 10.71 -8.00 11.92
C THR A 24 9.20 -8.08 12.18
N VAL A 25 8.63 -7.05 12.81
CA VAL A 25 7.18 -6.96 13.04
C VAL A 25 6.44 -6.86 11.72
N VAL A 26 6.93 -6.03 10.80
CA VAL A 26 6.32 -5.85 9.47
C VAL A 26 6.42 -7.12 8.62
N TYR A 27 7.58 -7.75 8.55
CA TYR A 27 7.86 -8.81 7.57
C TYR A 27 7.73 -10.22 8.14
N ASP A 28 8.50 -10.57 9.17
CA ASP A 28 8.56 -11.93 9.70
C ASP A 28 7.28 -12.30 10.45
N ARG A 29 6.66 -11.32 11.10
CA ARG A 29 5.35 -11.47 11.75
C ARG A 29 4.17 -11.14 10.85
N GLY A 30 4.42 -10.97 9.54
CA GLY A 30 3.40 -10.80 8.50
C GLY A 30 2.21 -11.77 8.62
N PRO A 31 2.44 -13.09 8.77
CA PRO A 31 1.34 -14.05 8.88
C PRO A 31 0.41 -13.79 10.07
N GLU A 32 0.93 -13.23 11.17
CA GLU A 32 0.13 -12.96 12.36
C GLU A 32 -0.89 -11.86 12.11
N TYR A 33 -0.52 -10.74 11.46
CA TYR A 33 -1.48 -9.66 11.22
C TYR A 33 -2.30 -9.82 9.94
N ILE A 34 -1.80 -10.55 8.95
CA ILE A 34 -2.55 -10.83 7.72
C ILE A 34 -3.66 -11.87 7.99
N TYR A 35 -3.38 -12.91 8.79
CA TYR A 35 -4.30 -14.03 9.01
C TYR A 35 -4.85 -14.15 10.44
N GLY A 36 -4.37 -13.35 11.40
CA GLY A 36 -4.79 -13.43 12.80
C GLY A 36 -6.19 -12.88 13.08
N GLY A 37 -6.84 -12.23 12.11
CA GLY A 37 -8.13 -11.59 12.27
C GLY A 37 -8.11 -10.54 13.39
N ASP A 38 -9.16 -10.50 14.21
CA ASP A 38 -9.26 -9.54 15.33
C ASP A 38 -8.15 -9.67 16.38
N LYS A 39 -7.51 -10.84 16.49
CA LYS A 39 -6.45 -11.07 17.48
C LYS A 39 -5.18 -10.27 17.18
N ALA A 40 -5.03 -9.80 15.95
CA ALA A 40 -3.89 -9.00 15.52
C ALA A 40 -4.11 -7.49 15.67
N ASN A 41 -5.30 -7.06 16.08
CA ASN A 41 -5.60 -5.65 16.29
C ASN A 41 -4.65 -5.04 17.33
N GLY A 42 -3.93 -3.98 16.96
CA GLY A 42 -2.96 -3.30 17.83
C GLY A 42 -1.55 -3.93 17.81
N MET A 43 -1.31 -4.94 16.97
CA MET A 43 0.01 -5.57 16.84
C MET A 43 1.09 -4.67 16.24
N CYS A 44 0.76 -3.88 15.22
CA CYS A 44 1.66 -2.92 14.59
C CYS A 44 1.64 -1.58 15.34
N SER A 45 2.78 -0.89 15.33
CA SER A 45 2.93 0.42 15.98
C SER A 45 2.17 1.54 15.29
N GLY A 46 1.73 1.36 14.05
CA GLY A 46 0.86 2.30 13.35
C GLY A 46 0.03 1.66 12.24
N TYR A 47 -1.01 2.38 11.81
CA TYR A 47 -1.95 1.93 10.78
C TYR A 47 -2.31 3.02 9.78
N MET A 48 -2.77 2.60 8.61
CA MET A 48 -3.40 3.52 7.66
C MET A 48 -4.72 4.07 8.19
N LYS A 49 -5.18 5.15 7.56
CA LYS A 49 -6.42 5.86 7.87
C LYS A 49 -7.58 4.87 7.95
N ASN A 50 -8.30 4.91 9.07
CA ASN A 50 -9.54 4.16 9.29
C ASN A 50 -9.39 2.64 9.10
N PHE A 51 -8.20 2.07 9.35
CA PHE A 51 -7.95 0.64 9.19
C PHE A 51 -8.93 -0.21 10.02
N VAL A 52 -9.73 -1.02 9.34
CA VAL A 52 -10.80 -1.80 10.00
C VAL A 52 -10.27 -3.06 10.68
N GLY A 53 -9.04 -3.48 10.37
CA GLY A 53 -8.44 -4.73 10.83
C GLY A 53 -8.83 -5.91 9.94
N ARG A 54 -7.94 -6.90 9.85
CA ARG A 54 -8.13 -8.11 9.01
C ARG A 54 -9.21 -9.07 9.54
N GLY A 55 -9.79 -8.80 10.72
CA GLY A 55 -10.97 -9.52 11.22
C GLY A 55 -12.29 -9.07 10.62
N ASP A 56 -12.33 -7.89 9.97
CA ASP A 56 -13.51 -7.40 9.27
C ASP A 56 -13.71 -8.18 7.94
N PRO A 57 -14.89 -8.78 7.69
CA PRO A 57 -15.14 -9.57 6.48
C PRO A 57 -15.08 -8.75 5.19
N ASP A 58 -15.23 -7.43 5.28
CA ASP A 58 -15.21 -6.50 4.16
C ASP A 58 -13.91 -5.66 4.13
N VAL A 59 -12.85 -6.06 4.87
CA VAL A 59 -11.57 -5.33 4.92
C VAL A 59 -11.03 -5.01 3.53
N ASN A 60 -11.18 -5.95 2.61
CA ASN A 60 -10.81 -5.84 1.21
C ASN A 60 -11.46 -4.64 0.50
N ASP A 61 -12.76 -4.46 0.69
CA ASP A 61 -13.53 -3.40 0.05
C ASP A 61 -13.36 -2.07 0.79
N LYS A 62 -13.28 -2.11 2.12
CA LYS A 62 -13.17 -0.92 2.97
C LYS A 62 -11.78 -0.29 2.90
N MET A 63 -10.73 -1.09 2.72
CA MET A 63 -9.35 -0.58 2.71
C MET A 63 -8.80 -0.27 1.32
N THR A 64 -9.44 -0.78 0.27
CA THR A 64 -8.97 -0.50 -1.08
C THR A 64 -9.45 0.86 -1.57
N PHE A 65 -8.50 1.76 -1.79
CA PHE A 65 -8.72 3.00 -2.51
C PHE A 65 -8.14 2.90 -3.92
N LYS A 66 -9.01 2.71 -4.92
CA LYS A 66 -8.64 2.51 -6.33
C LYS A 66 -8.94 3.74 -7.17
N ILE A 67 -7.98 4.16 -8.01
CA ILE A 67 -8.13 5.26 -8.95
C ILE A 67 -7.82 4.73 -10.35
N LEU A 68 -8.71 4.87 -11.33
CA LEU A 68 -8.43 4.41 -12.69
C LEU A 68 -7.37 5.32 -13.35
N ILE A 69 -6.54 4.79 -14.27
CA ILE A 69 -5.51 5.59 -14.98
C ILE A 69 -6.10 6.88 -15.56
N ALA A 70 -7.29 6.79 -16.16
CA ALA A 70 -7.98 7.93 -16.75
C ALA A 70 -8.26 9.03 -15.72
N ASP A 71 -8.53 8.66 -14.46
CA ASP A 71 -8.83 9.58 -13.37
C ASP A 71 -7.57 10.13 -12.71
N VAL A 72 -6.44 9.41 -12.79
CA VAL A 72 -5.13 9.91 -12.30
C VAL A 72 -4.77 11.23 -12.96
N GLY A 73 -5.00 11.36 -14.27
CA GLY A 73 -4.78 12.60 -15.03
C GLY A 73 -5.83 13.70 -14.79
N ASN A 74 -6.92 13.39 -14.08
CA ASN A 74 -8.07 14.27 -13.87
C ASN A 74 -8.21 14.72 -12.40
N ASN A 75 -7.10 14.83 -11.67
CA ASN A 75 -7.06 15.31 -10.28
C ASN A 75 -7.98 14.51 -9.33
N ALA A 76 -8.01 13.18 -9.47
CA ALA A 76 -8.74 12.32 -8.55
C ALA A 76 -8.28 12.52 -7.10
N ALA A 77 -9.20 12.36 -6.15
CA ALA A 77 -8.85 12.38 -4.74
C ALA A 77 -7.87 11.25 -4.40
N VAL A 78 -6.90 11.50 -3.52
CA VAL A 78 -5.89 10.49 -3.13
C VAL A 78 -6.23 9.77 -1.82
N CYS A 79 -7.17 10.32 -1.05
CA CYS A 79 -7.66 9.77 0.23
C CYS A 79 -9.19 9.84 0.29
N THR A 80 -9.80 9.04 1.17
CA THR A 80 -11.21 9.23 1.52
C THR A 80 -11.41 10.56 2.25
N SER A 81 -12.59 11.16 2.10
CA SER A 81 -12.98 12.40 2.77
C SER A 81 -13.33 12.23 4.25
N ASP A 82 -13.34 10.99 4.75
CA ASP A 82 -13.67 10.70 6.13
C ASP A 82 -12.69 11.38 7.09
N ALA A 83 -13.14 11.68 8.31
CA ALA A 83 -12.23 12.14 9.35
C ALA A 83 -11.18 11.05 9.67
N TRP A 84 -10.00 11.48 10.11
CA TRP A 84 -8.98 10.58 10.63
C TRP A 84 -9.44 9.96 11.95
N ASP A 85 -9.60 8.64 11.98
CA ASP A 85 -9.89 7.89 13.20
C ASP A 85 -8.70 7.00 13.61
N TYR A 86 -8.05 7.38 14.70
CA TYR A 86 -7.04 6.60 15.43
C TYR A 86 -7.52 6.28 16.85
N SER A 87 -8.82 6.04 17.02
CA SER A 87 -9.39 5.57 18.28
C SER A 87 -9.31 4.05 18.42
N GLY A 88 -9.50 3.57 19.65
CA GLY A 88 -9.42 2.14 19.97
C GLY A 88 -7.98 1.64 19.93
N TRP A 89 -7.75 0.54 19.21
CA TRP A 89 -6.44 -0.09 19.05
C TRP A 89 -5.61 0.47 17.89
N ARG A 90 -6.21 1.35 17.07
CA ARG A 90 -5.51 2.02 15.96
C ARG A 90 -4.68 3.15 16.51
N HIS A 91 -3.44 3.26 16.05
CA HIS A 91 -2.53 4.32 16.46
C HIS A 91 -1.78 4.89 15.26
N ARG A 92 -1.29 6.13 15.40
CA ARG A 92 -0.30 6.71 14.50
C ARG A 92 1.05 6.12 14.85
N LEU A 93 1.89 5.91 13.85
CA LEU A 93 3.28 5.59 14.13
C LEU A 93 3.98 6.81 14.72
N THR A 94 4.65 6.66 15.86
CA THR A 94 5.49 7.70 16.47
C THR A 94 6.95 7.54 16.05
N VAL A 95 7.53 8.59 15.47
CA VAL A 95 8.90 8.61 14.94
C VAL A 95 9.64 9.88 15.36
N ALA A 96 10.96 9.84 15.46
CA ALA A 96 11.81 11.02 15.53
C ALA A 96 12.33 11.40 14.13
N PRO A 97 12.78 12.65 13.92
CA PRO A 97 13.50 13.01 12.70
C PRO A 97 14.74 12.13 12.50
N GLY A 98 14.90 11.55 11.33
CA GLY A 98 15.95 10.57 11.02
C GLY A 98 15.61 9.12 11.35
N ASP A 99 14.50 8.84 12.05
CA ASP A 99 14.04 7.46 12.25
C ASP A 99 13.62 6.85 10.90
N THR A 100 13.99 5.59 10.72
CA THR A 100 13.45 4.75 9.65
C THR A 100 12.28 3.95 10.18
N PHE A 101 11.23 3.85 9.37
CA PHE A 101 10.13 2.94 9.60
C PHE A 101 9.79 2.15 8.33
N TYR A 102 9.08 1.06 8.55
CA TYR A 102 8.72 0.07 7.56
C TYR A 102 7.22 -0.04 7.47
N TYR A 103 6.73 -0.50 6.32
CA TYR A 103 5.32 -0.82 6.16
C TYR A 103 5.12 -2.05 5.28
N GLY A 104 4.14 -2.84 5.67
CA GLY A 104 3.74 -4.06 4.99
C GLY A 104 2.53 -3.81 4.12
N TYR A 105 2.59 -4.24 2.87
CA TYR A 105 1.46 -4.25 1.95
C TYR A 105 1.39 -5.57 1.18
N THR A 106 0.20 -6.01 0.85
CA THR A 106 0.01 -7.27 0.12
C THR A 106 -0.09 -7.03 -1.38
N SER A 107 0.59 -7.86 -2.18
CA SER A 107 0.47 -7.80 -3.64
C SER A 107 -0.84 -8.38 -4.17
N ASN A 108 -1.55 -9.16 -3.36
CA ASN A 108 -2.81 -9.83 -3.69
C ASN A 108 -2.79 -10.48 -5.10
N GLY A 109 -1.74 -11.26 -5.37
CA GLY A 109 -1.55 -11.94 -6.66
C GLY A 109 -0.99 -11.08 -7.81
N HIS A 110 -0.95 -9.75 -7.72
CA HIS A 110 -0.53 -8.87 -8.83
C HIS A 110 0.96 -9.03 -9.21
N VAL A 111 1.81 -9.40 -8.26
CA VAL A 111 3.25 -9.66 -8.51
C VAL A 111 3.49 -11.07 -9.05
N VAL A 112 2.77 -12.06 -8.51
CA VAL A 112 3.17 -13.48 -8.61
C VAL A 112 2.28 -14.31 -9.53
N LYS A 113 0.95 -14.21 -9.43
CA LYS A 113 0.02 -14.99 -10.27
C LYS A 113 -0.06 -14.42 -11.67
N GLU A 114 0.09 -13.11 -11.77
CA GLU A 114 -0.16 -12.37 -13.01
C GLU A 114 1.14 -11.91 -13.66
N HIS A 115 2.30 -12.04 -12.98
CA HIS A 115 3.60 -11.48 -13.39
C HIS A 115 3.51 -10.03 -13.90
N SER A 116 2.53 -9.27 -13.39
CA SER A 116 2.07 -8.02 -14.00
C SER A 116 2.49 -6.77 -13.25
N ALA A 117 2.83 -6.90 -11.96
CA ALA A 117 3.38 -5.82 -11.15
C ALA A 117 4.91 -5.64 -11.19
N PRO A 118 5.77 -6.58 -11.65
CA PRO A 118 7.19 -6.31 -11.81
C PRO A 118 7.43 -5.06 -12.68
N GLY A 119 8.22 -4.11 -12.17
CA GLY A 119 8.51 -2.83 -12.83
C GLY A 119 7.41 -1.76 -12.67
N THR A 120 6.39 -2.00 -11.84
CA THR A 120 5.47 -0.94 -11.40
C THR A 120 6.01 -0.23 -10.18
N LEU A 121 5.70 1.06 -10.08
CA LEU A 121 6.33 1.95 -9.10
C LEU A 121 5.32 2.49 -8.10
N TYR A 122 5.75 2.65 -6.86
CA TYR A 122 5.05 3.43 -5.85
C TYR A 122 5.90 4.60 -5.35
N GLY A 123 5.25 5.57 -4.71
CA GLY A 123 5.90 6.61 -3.94
C GLY A 123 5.18 6.85 -2.62
N VAL A 124 5.90 7.44 -1.67
CA VAL A 124 5.30 7.98 -0.43
C VAL A 124 5.41 9.49 -0.48
N TYR A 125 4.26 10.15 -0.38
CA TYR A 125 4.12 11.58 -0.59
C TYR A 125 3.63 12.28 0.65
N TRP A 126 4.04 13.53 0.83
CA TRP A 126 3.63 14.40 1.91
C TRP A 126 3.84 15.88 1.53
N THR A 127 3.34 16.79 2.35
CA THR A 127 3.54 18.23 2.20
C THR A 127 4.81 18.75 2.89
N GLY A 128 5.44 17.92 3.73
CA GLY A 128 6.53 18.34 4.63
C GLY A 128 6.10 19.34 5.72
N THR A 129 4.80 19.62 5.88
CA THR A 129 4.27 20.57 6.87
C THR A 129 3.26 19.87 7.80
N PRO A 130 3.40 19.98 9.14
CA PRO A 130 2.43 19.38 10.06
C PRO A 130 1.00 19.83 9.80
N GLY A 131 0.05 18.89 9.86
CA GLY A 131 -1.39 19.16 9.79
C GLY A 131 -1.92 19.53 8.41
N THR A 132 -1.12 19.46 7.35
CA THR A 132 -1.57 19.70 5.96
C THR A 132 -1.60 18.42 5.15
N GLU A 133 -2.36 18.41 4.04
CA GLU A 133 -2.68 17.21 3.26
C GLU A 133 -2.46 17.45 1.76
N LEU A 134 -2.08 16.39 1.05
CA LEU A 134 -2.18 16.30 -0.40
C LEU A 134 -3.60 15.81 -0.72
N MET A 135 -4.33 16.53 -1.56
CA MET A 135 -5.77 16.28 -1.75
C MET A 135 -6.04 15.44 -2.99
N THR A 136 -5.23 15.61 -4.03
CA THR A 136 -5.50 15.09 -5.37
C THR A 136 -4.25 14.52 -6.04
N THR A 137 -4.44 13.77 -7.12
CA THR A 137 -3.34 13.18 -7.89
C THR A 137 -2.40 14.21 -8.50
N SER A 138 -2.83 15.45 -8.75
CA SER A 138 -1.94 16.54 -9.18
C SER A 138 -0.95 16.98 -8.11
N ASP A 139 -1.23 16.70 -6.84
CA ASP A 139 -0.33 17.02 -5.73
C ASP A 139 0.81 15.99 -5.61
N LEU A 140 0.72 14.83 -6.29
CA LEU A 140 1.69 13.74 -6.23
C LEU A 140 2.90 13.99 -7.16
N THR A 141 3.63 15.06 -6.86
CA THR A 141 4.81 15.48 -7.61
C THR A 141 6.11 14.98 -6.98
N THR A 142 7.22 15.01 -7.72
CA THR A 142 8.55 14.69 -7.19
C THR A 142 8.94 15.55 -5.99
N ALA A 143 8.50 16.81 -5.94
CA ALA A 143 8.78 17.71 -4.81
C ALA A 143 8.08 17.27 -3.51
N ASN A 144 7.01 16.50 -3.64
CA ASN A 144 6.22 16.00 -2.52
C ASN A 144 6.58 14.55 -2.16
N LEU A 145 7.54 13.91 -2.84
CA LEU A 145 8.07 12.60 -2.41
C LEU A 145 8.90 12.79 -1.14
N ILE A 146 8.62 11.98 -0.12
CA ILE A 146 9.29 12.10 1.18
C ILE A 146 10.81 11.88 1.11
N ASP A 147 11.26 11.01 0.22
CA ASP A 147 12.66 10.68 -0.01
C ASP A 147 13.12 11.05 -1.44
N GLY A 148 12.29 11.77 -2.20
CA GLY A 148 12.61 12.27 -3.54
C GLY A 148 12.59 11.23 -4.67
N GLN A 149 12.21 9.96 -4.41
CA GLN A 149 12.28 8.90 -5.41
C GLN A 149 11.06 7.97 -5.42
N LEU A 150 10.87 7.28 -6.55
CA LEU A 150 9.92 6.19 -6.67
C LEU A 150 10.64 4.87 -6.41
N HIS A 151 9.86 3.88 -5.99
CA HIS A 151 10.35 2.56 -5.61
C HIS A 151 9.60 1.47 -6.38
N ASP A 152 10.27 0.37 -6.67
CA ASP A 152 9.61 -0.82 -7.21
C ASP A 152 8.60 -1.38 -6.19
N PHE A 153 7.40 -1.68 -6.66
CA PHE A 153 6.36 -2.33 -5.84
C PHE A 153 6.73 -3.76 -5.47
N ASP A 154 7.42 -4.46 -6.37
CA ASP A 154 7.95 -5.79 -6.10
C ASP A 154 9.31 -5.66 -5.40
N ASP A 155 9.38 -5.97 -4.10
CA ASP A 155 10.62 -5.94 -3.33
C ASP A 155 11.55 -7.16 -3.60
N GLY A 156 11.16 -8.03 -4.52
CA GLY A 156 11.91 -9.22 -4.94
C GLY A 156 11.76 -10.42 -4.00
N ASN A 157 11.08 -10.27 -2.85
CA ASN A 157 11.04 -11.29 -1.81
C ASN A 157 9.59 -11.61 -1.38
N CYS A 158 8.73 -10.60 -1.40
CA CYS A 158 7.31 -10.73 -1.13
C CYS A 158 6.56 -11.50 -2.21
N GLY A 159 5.36 -11.92 -1.84
CA GLY A 159 4.39 -12.47 -2.77
C GLY A 159 3.84 -13.80 -2.30
N GLU A 160 2.56 -13.98 -2.59
CA GLU A 160 1.87 -15.26 -2.45
C GLU A 160 2.64 -16.36 -3.19
N ALA A 161 2.61 -17.58 -2.67
CA ALA A 161 3.39 -18.65 -3.25
C ALA A 161 2.91 -18.95 -4.69
N PHE A 162 3.72 -18.62 -5.69
CA PHE A 162 3.56 -19.16 -7.05
C PHE A 162 4.11 -20.59 -7.09
N THR A 163 3.27 -21.53 -6.69
CA THR A 163 3.50 -22.92 -7.03
C THR A 163 2.48 -23.31 -8.10
N ASP A 164 2.79 -24.34 -8.90
CA ASP A 164 1.73 -25.03 -9.62
C ASP A 164 0.64 -25.50 -8.65
N GLU A 165 -0.54 -25.81 -9.16
CA GLU A 165 -1.70 -26.25 -8.36
C GLU A 165 -1.38 -27.50 -7.51
N ALA A 166 -0.35 -28.26 -7.90
CA ALA A 166 0.17 -29.41 -7.17
C ALA A 166 1.29 -29.09 -6.16
N HIS A 167 1.67 -27.83 -5.98
CA HIS A 167 2.72 -27.34 -5.06
C HIS A 167 4.11 -27.97 -5.27
N THR A 168 4.48 -28.31 -6.50
CA THR A 168 5.74 -28.97 -6.88
C THR A 168 6.82 -28.04 -7.42
N ILE A 169 6.47 -26.83 -7.87
CA ILE A 169 7.43 -25.82 -8.37
C ILE A 169 7.56 -24.70 -7.35
N SER A 170 8.80 -24.36 -6.95
CA SER A 170 9.07 -23.21 -6.09
C SER A 170 8.98 -21.90 -6.88
N SER A 171 8.23 -20.93 -6.34
CA SER A 171 8.15 -19.56 -6.86
C SER A 171 9.46 -18.77 -6.72
N GLY A 172 10.37 -19.23 -5.83
CA GLY A 172 11.47 -18.41 -5.33
C GLY A 172 11.03 -17.23 -4.45
N ARG A 173 9.75 -17.16 -4.06
CA ARG A 173 9.17 -16.14 -3.18
C ARG A 173 8.95 -16.68 -1.78
N ALA A 174 8.86 -15.78 -0.80
CA ALA A 174 8.68 -16.14 0.61
C ALA A 174 7.33 -16.85 0.89
N GLY A 175 6.30 -16.59 0.08
CA GLY A 175 5.01 -17.26 0.14
C GLY A 175 3.94 -16.49 0.90
N ASP A 176 2.78 -17.12 1.04
CA ASP A 176 1.58 -16.52 1.64
C ASP A 176 1.87 -16.02 3.07
N GLY A 177 1.43 -14.79 3.36
CA GLY A 177 1.66 -14.15 4.66
C GLY A 177 2.96 -13.36 4.77
N HIS A 178 3.83 -13.40 3.76
CA HIS A 178 4.98 -12.52 3.68
C HIS A 178 4.66 -11.29 2.80
N PRO A 179 4.40 -10.12 3.42
CA PRO A 179 4.06 -8.90 2.72
C PRO A 179 5.25 -8.35 1.94
N CYS A 180 4.95 -7.48 0.98
CA CYS A 180 5.95 -6.56 0.43
C CYS A 180 6.26 -5.49 1.47
N VAL A 181 7.54 -5.12 1.55
CA VAL A 181 8.02 -4.18 2.57
C VAL A 181 8.50 -2.91 1.91
N GLY A 182 7.82 -1.81 2.20
CA GLY A 182 8.34 -0.49 1.92
C GLY A 182 9.09 0.07 3.11
N THR A 183 10.01 1.00 2.85
CA THR A 183 10.83 1.69 3.86
C THR A 183 10.78 3.18 3.63
N VAL A 184 10.67 3.95 4.70
CA VAL A 184 10.76 5.42 4.68
C VAL A 184 11.63 5.87 5.85
N THR A 185 12.53 6.81 5.59
CA THR A 185 13.23 7.55 6.64
C THR A 185 12.59 8.92 6.80
N MET A 186 12.17 9.25 8.02
CA MET A 186 11.66 10.58 8.32
C MET A 186 12.77 11.62 8.09
N PRO A 187 12.59 12.64 7.24
CA PRO A 187 13.67 13.58 6.94
C PRO A 187 14.26 14.24 8.19
N VAL A 188 15.58 14.39 8.22
CA VAL A 188 16.28 15.04 9.33
C VAL A 188 15.83 16.51 9.43
N GLY A 189 15.63 17.00 10.66
CA GLY A 189 15.17 18.37 10.90
C GLY A 189 13.67 18.57 10.72
N THR A 190 12.90 17.52 10.47
CA THR A 190 11.43 17.57 10.50
C THR A 190 10.96 18.06 11.86
N ALA A 191 10.08 19.06 11.87
CA ALA A 191 9.57 19.63 13.11
C ALA A 191 8.60 18.65 13.81
N PRO A 192 8.44 18.72 15.14
CA PRO A 192 7.43 17.93 15.82
C PRO A 192 6.01 18.25 15.35
N GLY A 193 5.17 17.23 15.20
CA GLY A 193 3.79 17.38 14.76
C GLY A 193 3.23 16.15 14.07
N ILE A 194 1.95 16.22 13.68
CA ILE A 194 1.29 15.15 12.94
C ILE A 194 1.41 15.43 11.45
N TYR A 195 1.94 14.48 10.70
CA TYR A 195 2.12 14.56 9.25
C TYR A 195 1.19 13.59 8.55
N ASN A 196 0.58 14.04 7.46
CA ASN A 196 -0.26 13.22 6.61
C ASN A 196 0.57 12.73 5.41
N LEU A 197 0.57 11.42 5.19
CA LEU A 197 1.30 10.78 4.11
C LEU A 197 0.34 10.00 3.22
N VAL A 198 0.73 9.88 1.95
CA VAL A 198 0.03 9.11 0.94
C VAL A 198 1.02 8.12 0.33
N TRP A 199 0.81 6.83 0.54
CA TRP A 199 1.41 5.80 -0.29
C TRP A 199 0.56 5.65 -1.56
N PHE A 200 1.19 5.74 -2.72
CA PHE A 200 0.52 5.69 -4.01
C PHE A 200 1.26 4.76 -4.96
N TRP A 201 0.62 3.64 -5.30
CA TRP A 201 1.15 2.65 -6.23
C TRP A 201 0.50 2.80 -7.60
N LYS A 202 1.33 2.97 -8.63
CA LYS A 202 0.92 2.99 -10.04
C LYS A 202 0.92 1.57 -10.58
N PHE A 203 -0.21 0.85 -10.51
CA PHE A 203 -0.34 -0.47 -11.12
C PHE A 203 -0.59 -0.36 -12.64
N TYR A 204 0.39 0.23 -13.33
CA TYR A 204 0.45 0.46 -14.77
C TYR A 204 1.85 0.97 -15.16
N ASN A 205 2.14 1.11 -16.45
CA ASN A 205 3.41 1.68 -16.90
C ASN A 205 3.45 3.18 -16.57
N ALA A 206 4.30 3.57 -15.62
CA ALA A 206 4.38 4.93 -15.12
C ALA A 206 4.93 5.94 -16.14
N ASP A 207 5.72 5.51 -17.11
CA ASP A 207 6.31 6.36 -18.14
C ASP A 207 5.30 6.70 -19.24
N THR A 208 4.50 5.71 -19.65
CA THR A 208 3.52 5.87 -20.74
C THR A 208 2.10 6.15 -20.25
N ASN A 209 1.83 6.01 -18.95
CA ASN A 209 0.48 6.02 -18.37
C ASN A 209 -0.50 5.09 -19.09
N THR A 210 -0.04 3.87 -19.42
CA THR A 210 -0.87 2.85 -20.06
C THR A 210 -0.88 1.57 -19.25
N SER A 211 -1.97 0.80 -19.40
CA SER A 211 -2.02 -0.58 -18.92
C SER A 211 -0.87 -1.41 -19.48
N ILE A 212 -0.50 -2.46 -18.74
CA ILE A 212 0.65 -3.32 -19.01
C ILE A 212 0.21 -4.47 -19.92
N PRO A 213 0.71 -4.56 -21.16
CA PRO A 213 0.43 -5.70 -22.02
C PRO A 213 1.17 -6.94 -21.49
N THR A 214 0.48 -8.07 -21.40
CA THR A 214 1.05 -9.36 -21.03
C THR A 214 0.79 -10.39 -22.13
N SER A 215 1.45 -11.54 -22.06
CA SER A 215 1.19 -12.67 -22.97
C SER A 215 -0.25 -13.22 -22.84
N SER A 216 -0.94 -12.91 -21.75
CA SER A 216 -2.31 -13.35 -21.45
C SER A 216 -3.37 -12.25 -21.58
N GLY A 217 -2.99 -11.00 -21.92
CA GLY A 217 -3.95 -9.90 -22.10
C GLY A 217 -3.40 -8.52 -21.75
N ILE A 218 -4.22 -7.70 -21.12
CA ILE A 218 -3.88 -6.36 -20.64
C ILE A 218 -4.12 -6.34 -19.13
N TYR A 219 -3.09 -5.97 -18.37
CA TYR A 219 -3.10 -5.89 -16.91
C TYR A 219 -2.90 -4.46 -16.40
N GLY A 220 -3.20 -4.26 -15.13
CA GLY A 220 -3.16 -2.93 -14.52
C GLY A 220 -4.34 -2.06 -14.95
N GLY A 221 -4.13 -0.76 -15.04
CA GLY A 221 -5.21 0.19 -15.38
C GLY A 221 -5.66 1.06 -14.22
N ALA A 222 -5.04 0.94 -13.05
CA ALA A 222 -5.39 1.70 -11.87
C ALA A 222 -4.18 2.01 -11.00
N ALA A 223 -4.30 3.04 -10.17
CA ALA A 223 -3.48 3.26 -9.00
C ALA A 223 -4.21 2.82 -7.74
N TYR A 224 -3.43 2.53 -6.70
CA TYR A 224 -3.92 2.23 -5.36
C TYR A 224 -3.30 3.17 -4.35
N THR A 225 -4.07 3.56 -3.34
CA THR A 225 -3.59 4.50 -2.33
C THR A 225 -3.80 3.98 -0.92
N SER A 226 -2.93 4.41 -0.03
CA SER A 226 -3.10 4.28 1.41
C SER A 226 -2.65 5.57 2.06
N CYS A 227 -3.60 6.27 2.69
CA CYS A 227 -3.30 7.47 3.46
C CYS A 227 -3.07 7.10 4.91
N PHE A 228 -2.07 7.70 5.54
CA PHE A 228 -1.71 7.39 6.93
C PHE A 228 -1.09 8.62 7.60
N GLN A 229 -1.12 8.62 8.94
CA GLN A 229 -0.48 9.65 9.75
C GLN A 229 0.72 9.08 10.50
N VAL A 230 1.74 9.90 10.60
CA VAL A 230 2.86 9.70 11.54
C VAL A 230 2.94 10.90 12.47
N GLU A 231 3.27 10.64 13.73
CA GLU A 231 3.52 11.66 14.73
C GLU A 231 5.03 11.80 14.91
N VAL A 232 5.55 12.96 14.53
CA VAL A 232 6.97 13.30 14.71
C VAL A 232 7.14 13.91 16.10
N THR A 233 7.99 13.29 16.92
CA THR A 233 8.35 13.77 18.25
C THR A 233 9.71 14.48 18.25
N ALA A 234 9.92 15.32 19.26
CA ALA A 234 11.19 16.03 19.48
C ALA A 234 12.32 15.09 19.93
#